data_AF-A0A2K9YTI0-F1
#
_entry.id   AF-A0A2K9YTI0-F1
#
_cell.length_a   1.000
_cell.length_b   1.000
_cell.length_c   1.000
_cell.angle_alpha   90.00
_cell.angle_beta   90.00
_cell.angle_gamma   90.00
#
_symmetry.space_group_name_H-M   'P 1'
#
loop_
_entity.id
_entity.type
_entity.pdbx_description
1 polymer ?
#
loop_
_entity_poly.entity_id
_entity_poly.type
_entity_poly.pdbx_seq_one_letter_code
_entity_poly.pdbx_strand_id
1 'polypeptide(L)'
;MILNKLAEAFSLSVDEVMEKLNLNSNATSKEIAKALDVYGLFQDKTEIENYVKSKVQNKISEIEKLSSELEEAKTNSLNLETEKTNITDKFNKLSAQLKNNLKSEFVKLGYSDKLNFDSIDLNLFDFSNLQKSISSYAKDNSLAPEKIIEPNNIVAQEDFKSNTFNNVQAFEIGAKRSK
;
A
#
# COMPACT_ATOMS: atom_id res chain seq x y z
N MET A 1 -11.18 -35.38 55.21
CA MET A 1 -11.90 -34.17 54.76
C MET A 1 -11.16 -32.94 55.26
N ILE A 2 -11.10 -31.84 54.47
CA ILE A 2 -10.29 -30.64 54.80
C ILE A 2 -10.72 -30.01 56.13
N LEU A 3 -12.04 -29.97 56.39
CA LEU A 3 -12.60 -29.47 57.66
C LEU A 3 -12.09 -30.25 58.88
N ASN A 4 -11.97 -31.58 58.80
CA ASN A 4 -11.43 -32.39 59.89
C ASN A 4 -9.96 -32.06 60.19
N LYS A 5 -9.16 -31.82 59.14
CA LYS A 5 -7.75 -31.44 59.32
C LYS A 5 -7.60 -30.04 59.90
N LEU A 6 -8.48 -29.11 59.53
CA LEU A 6 -8.52 -27.77 60.13
C LEU A 6 -8.92 -27.85 61.61
N ALA A 7 -9.97 -28.61 61.93
CA ALA A 7 -10.41 -28.85 63.30
C ALA A 7 -9.28 -29.42 64.17
N GLU A 8 -8.57 -30.44 63.68
CA GLU A 8 -7.43 -31.04 64.36
C GLU A 8 -6.26 -30.05 64.54
N ALA A 9 -5.90 -29.32 63.48
CA ALA A 9 -4.80 -28.35 63.52
C ALA A 9 -5.04 -27.18 64.48
N PHE A 10 -6.30 -26.75 64.62
CA PHE A 10 -6.69 -25.65 65.50
C PHE A 10 -7.22 -26.11 66.87
N SER A 11 -7.24 -27.42 67.14
CA SER A 11 -7.83 -28.01 68.35
C SER A 11 -9.28 -27.53 68.59
N LEU A 12 -10.05 -27.43 67.51
CA LEU A 12 -11.46 -27.05 67.50
C LEU A 12 -12.32 -28.26 67.14
N SER A 13 -13.61 -28.19 67.45
CA SER A 13 -14.59 -29.11 66.87
C SER A 13 -14.84 -28.78 65.39
N VAL A 14 -15.28 -29.76 64.60
CA VAL A 14 -15.63 -29.55 63.18
C VAL A 14 -16.78 -28.54 63.04
N ASP A 15 -17.72 -28.55 63.98
CA ASP A 15 -18.85 -27.62 64.01
C ASP A 15 -18.39 -26.17 64.26
N GLU A 16 -17.46 -25.95 65.19
CA GLU A 16 -16.86 -24.63 65.41
C GLU A 16 -16.10 -24.12 64.18
N VAL A 17 -15.37 -24.99 63.47
CA VAL A 17 -14.68 -24.60 62.23
C VAL A 17 -15.69 -24.20 61.15
N MET A 18 -16.80 -24.93 61.00
CA MET A 18 -17.86 -24.60 60.04
C MET A 18 -18.54 -23.27 60.40
N GLU A 19 -18.84 -23.04 61.67
CA GLU A 19 -19.42 -21.78 62.14
C GLU A 19 -18.48 -20.59 61.87
N LYS A 20 -17.19 -20.73 62.21
CA LYS A 20 -16.18 -19.66 62.02
C LYS A 20 -15.93 -19.34 60.55
N LEU A 21 -16.03 -20.32 59.66
CA LEU A 21 -15.88 -20.16 58.22
C LEU A 21 -17.22 -19.86 57.51
N ASN A 22 -18.32 -19.78 58.25
CA ASN A 22 -19.67 -19.58 57.72
C ASN A 22 -20.05 -20.61 56.63
N LEU A 23 -19.73 -21.88 56.89
CA LEU A 23 -19.94 -23.02 55.99
C LEU A 23 -21.08 -23.91 56.48
N ASN A 24 -21.76 -24.57 55.55
CA ASN A 24 -22.79 -25.57 55.85
C ASN A 24 -22.20 -27.00 55.82
N SER A 25 -22.95 -27.99 56.32
CA SER A 25 -22.53 -29.39 56.41
C SER A 25 -22.27 -30.06 55.06
N ASN A 26 -22.75 -29.46 53.96
CA ASN A 26 -22.58 -29.96 52.60
C ASN A 26 -21.62 -29.07 51.77
N ALA A 27 -20.80 -28.24 52.44
CA ALA A 27 -19.95 -27.28 51.76
C ALA A 27 -19.00 -27.97 50.80
N THR A 28 -19.03 -27.53 49.55
CA THR A 28 -18.15 -28.01 48.49
C THR A 28 -16.72 -27.51 48.72
N SER A 29 -15.74 -28.19 48.13
CA SER A 29 -14.33 -27.77 48.16
C SER A 29 -14.15 -26.32 47.68
N LYS A 30 -14.99 -25.84 46.77
CA LYS A 30 -14.97 -24.46 46.25
C LYS A 30 -15.45 -23.44 47.29
N GLU A 31 -16.48 -23.79 48.06
CA GLU A 31 -16.99 -22.94 49.14
C GLU A 31 -16.01 -22.87 50.31
N ILE A 32 -15.38 -24.00 50.66
CA ILE A 32 -14.29 -24.04 51.65
C ILE A 32 -13.12 -23.16 51.20
N ALA A 33 -12.69 -23.28 49.93
CA ALA A 33 -11.61 -22.46 49.38
C ALA A 33 -11.93 -20.96 49.47
N LYS A 34 -13.17 -20.58 49.09
CA LYS A 34 -13.63 -19.19 49.17
C LYS A 34 -13.66 -18.65 50.61
N ALA A 35 -14.10 -19.45 51.58
CA ALA A 35 -14.13 -19.06 52.99
C ALA A 35 -12.72 -18.88 53.57
N LEU A 36 -11.73 -19.59 53.04
CA LEU A 36 -10.31 -19.45 53.39
C LEU A 36 -9.59 -18.37 52.55
N ASP A 37 -10.30 -17.66 51.68
CA ASP A 37 -9.75 -16.71 50.69
C ASP A 37 -8.66 -17.32 49.78
N VAL A 38 -8.85 -18.59 49.41
CA VAL A 38 -7.95 -19.37 48.54
C VAL A 38 -8.60 -19.58 47.17
N TYR A 39 -7.90 -19.18 46.10
CA TYR A 39 -8.40 -19.26 44.71
C TYR A 39 -7.98 -20.54 43.97
N GLY A 40 -7.12 -21.36 44.56
CA GLY A 40 -6.66 -22.63 44.01
C GLY A 40 -6.55 -23.67 45.11
N LEU A 41 -7.52 -24.58 45.18
CA LEU A 41 -7.53 -25.69 46.12
C LEU A 41 -7.36 -26.99 45.33
N PHE A 42 -6.31 -27.73 45.65
CA PHE A 42 -6.00 -29.00 45.01
C PHE A 42 -5.97 -30.09 46.08
N GLN A 43 -6.60 -31.21 45.81
CA GLN A 43 -6.77 -32.29 46.78
C GLN A 43 -5.52 -33.16 46.90
N ASP A 44 -4.77 -33.30 45.81
CA ASP A 44 -3.53 -34.06 45.77
C ASP A 44 -2.50 -33.45 44.82
N LYS A 45 -1.29 -34.01 44.87
CA LYS A 45 -0.17 -33.58 44.04
C LYS A 45 -0.45 -33.76 42.54
N THR A 46 -1.18 -34.80 42.16
CA THR A 46 -1.50 -35.12 40.76
C THR A 46 -2.37 -34.04 40.14
N GLU A 47 -3.36 -33.53 40.88
CA GLU A 47 -4.24 -32.45 40.44
C GLU A 47 -3.46 -31.16 40.17
N ILE A 48 -2.51 -30.81 41.04
CA ILE A 48 -1.59 -29.68 40.85
C ILE A 48 -0.73 -29.89 39.60
N GLU A 49 -0.11 -31.06 39.45
CA GLU A 49 0.75 -31.38 38.31
C GLU A 49 -0.02 -31.28 36.99
N ASN A 50 -1.26 -31.75 36.94
CA ASN A 50 -2.11 -31.66 35.76
C ASN A 50 -2.50 -30.21 35.44
N TYR A 51 -2.88 -29.43 36.45
CA TYR A 51 -3.21 -28.02 36.27
C TYR A 51 -2.00 -27.26 35.70
N VAL A 52 -0.83 -27.41 36.31
CA VAL A 52 0.41 -26.76 35.87
C VAL A 52 0.78 -27.20 34.45
N LYS A 53 0.75 -28.51 34.16
CA LYS A 53 1.03 -29.03 32.81
C LYS A 53 0.09 -28.44 31.76
N SER A 54 -1.22 -28.36 32.05
CA SER A 54 -2.18 -27.77 31.11
C SER A 54 -1.90 -26.29 30.83
N LYS A 55 -1.57 -25.51 31.86
CA LYS A 55 -1.27 -24.09 31.72
C LYS A 55 0.04 -23.86 30.97
N VAL A 56 1.04 -24.69 31.21
CA VAL A 56 2.32 -24.64 30.50
C VAL A 56 2.13 -25.02 29.03
N GLN A 57 1.41 -26.11 28.74
CA GLN A 57 1.13 -26.53 27.36
C GLN A 57 0.36 -25.46 26.59
N ASN A 58 -0.68 -24.88 27.18
CA ASN A 58 -1.44 -23.80 26.53
C ASN A 58 -0.54 -22.60 26.21
N LYS A 59 0.35 -22.21 27.13
CA LYS A 59 1.31 -21.13 26.90
C LYS A 59 2.34 -21.48 25.82
N ILE A 60 2.81 -22.71 25.77
CA ILE A 60 3.73 -23.17 24.72
C ILE A 60 3.04 -23.08 23.36
N SER A 61 1.81 -23.59 23.22
CA SER A 61 1.06 -23.50 21.97
C SER A 61 0.78 -22.06 21.53
N GLU A 62 0.52 -21.17 22.49
CA GLU A 62 0.36 -19.74 22.22
C GLU A 62 1.67 -19.10 21.73
N ILE A 63 2.81 -19.44 22.35
CA ILE A 63 4.14 -18.98 21.94
C ILE A 63 4.48 -19.48 20.53
N GLU A 64 4.23 -20.74 20.23
CA GLU A 64 4.48 -21.35 18.91
C GLU A 64 3.65 -20.66 17.83
N LYS A 65 2.36 -20.41 18.11
CA LYS A 65 1.47 -19.68 17.19
C LYS A 65 1.99 -18.27 16.93
N LEU A 66 2.28 -17.49 17.98
CA LEU A 66 2.80 -16.12 17.84
C LEU A 66 4.15 -16.08 17.13
N SER A 67 5.00 -17.09 17.34
CA SER A 67 6.29 -17.20 16.65
C SER A 67 6.11 -17.44 15.16
N SER A 68 5.15 -18.29 14.77
CA SER A 68 4.81 -18.53 13.37
C SER A 68 4.26 -17.26 12.70
N GLU A 69 3.33 -16.56 13.35
CA GLU A 69 2.77 -15.31 12.84
C GLU A 69 3.85 -14.23 12.68
N LEU A 70 4.81 -14.17 13.60
CA LEU A 70 5.94 -13.24 13.53
C LEU A 70 6.85 -13.53 12.32
N GLU A 71 7.18 -14.79 12.05
CA GLU A 71 8.01 -15.17 10.90
C GLU A 71 7.31 -14.92 9.56
N GLU A 72 6.00 -15.14 9.50
CA GLU A 72 5.20 -14.80 8.32
C GLU A 72 5.19 -13.27 8.09
N ALA A 73 4.97 -12.49 9.15
CA ALA A 73 4.98 -11.03 9.06
C ALA A 73 6.35 -10.48 8.62
N LYS A 74 7.47 -11.03 9.13
CA LYS A 74 8.82 -10.65 8.68
C LYS A 74 9.03 -10.95 7.20
N THR A 75 8.61 -12.13 6.77
CA THR A 75 8.72 -12.55 5.37
C THR A 75 7.95 -11.62 4.44
N ASN A 76 6.69 -11.32 4.81
CA ASN A 76 5.85 -10.39 4.06
C ASN A 76 6.45 -8.98 4.00
N SER A 77 7.01 -8.49 5.11
CA SER A 77 7.70 -7.19 5.15
C SER A 77 8.91 -7.14 4.21
N LEU A 78 9.71 -8.21 4.15
CA LEU A 78 10.87 -8.28 3.26
C LEU A 78 10.46 -8.29 1.79
N ASN A 79 9.40 -9.05 1.47
CA ASN A 79 8.84 -9.09 0.11
C ASN A 79 8.34 -7.71 -0.33
N LEU A 80 7.62 -6.99 0.55
CA LEU A 80 7.11 -5.65 0.25
C LEU A 80 8.23 -4.63 0.01
N GLU A 81 9.31 -4.65 0.80
CA GLU A 81 10.47 -3.76 0.54
C GLU A 81 11.18 -4.10 -0.78
N THR A 82 11.24 -5.39 -1.13
CA THR A 82 11.78 -5.83 -2.42
C THR A 82 10.92 -5.34 -3.58
N GLU A 83 9.59 -5.48 -3.48
CA GLU A 83 8.66 -4.98 -4.49
C GLU A 83 8.72 -3.46 -4.64
N LYS A 84 8.78 -2.72 -3.52
CA LYS A 84 8.92 -1.27 -3.51
C LYS A 84 10.21 -0.81 -4.20
N THR A 85 11.33 -1.48 -3.95
CA THR A 85 12.61 -1.20 -4.62
C THR A 85 12.48 -1.45 -6.12
N ASN A 86 11.91 -2.59 -6.52
CA ASN A 86 11.67 -2.93 -7.93
C ASN A 86 10.76 -1.91 -8.64
N ILE A 87 9.70 -1.45 -7.99
CA ILE A 87 8.78 -0.44 -8.54
C ILE A 87 9.51 0.90 -8.69
N THR A 88 10.30 1.30 -7.68
CA THR A 88 11.09 2.54 -7.70
C THR A 88 12.09 2.52 -8.86
N ASP A 89 12.79 1.41 -9.07
CA ASP A 89 13.73 1.26 -10.18
C ASP A 89 13.05 1.31 -11.54
N LYS A 90 11.90 0.64 -11.70
CA LYS A 90 11.10 0.70 -12.93
C LYS A 90 10.60 2.12 -13.20
N PHE A 91 10.11 2.81 -12.17
CA PHE A 91 9.64 4.18 -12.26
C PHE A 91 10.77 5.14 -12.67
N ASN A 92 11.95 5.01 -12.06
CA ASN A 92 13.10 5.84 -12.40
C ASN A 92 13.56 5.63 -13.86
N LYS A 93 13.62 4.37 -14.31
CA LYS A 93 13.95 4.03 -15.70
C LYS A 93 12.93 4.61 -16.69
N LEU A 94 11.64 4.43 -16.41
CA LEU A 94 10.57 4.95 -17.26
C LEU A 94 10.58 6.48 -17.30
N SER A 95 10.75 7.14 -16.15
CA SER A 95 10.82 8.60 -16.04
C SER A 95 12.00 9.16 -16.84
N ALA A 96 13.18 8.51 -16.77
CA ALA A 96 14.33 8.90 -17.58
C ALA A 96 14.07 8.73 -19.08
N GLN A 97 13.41 7.64 -19.49
CA GLN A 97 13.02 7.43 -20.89
C GLN A 97 12.03 8.49 -21.39
N LEU A 98 11.01 8.82 -20.59
CA LEU A 98 10.04 9.86 -20.92
C LEU A 98 10.70 11.23 -21.06
N LYS A 99 11.59 11.60 -20.14
CA LYS A 99 12.38 12.84 -20.23
C LYS A 99 13.24 12.89 -21.49
N ASN A 100 13.90 11.79 -21.84
CA ASN A 100 14.72 11.71 -23.06
C ASN A 100 13.87 11.85 -24.32
N ASN A 101 12.68 11.22 -24.36
CA ASN A 101 11.75 11.36 -25.48
C ASN A 101 11.21 12.79 -25.59
N LEU A 102 10.84 13.40 -24.47
CA LEU A 102 10.40 14.80 -24.40
C LEU A 102 11.50 15.73 -24.92
N LYS A 103 12.74 15.58 -24.46
CA LYS A 103 13.89 16.35 -24.94
C LYS A 103 14.10 16.20 -26.44
N SER A 104 14.07 14.97 -26.94
CA SER A 104 14.22 14.71 -28.37
C SER A 104 13.14 15.45 -29.19
N GLU A 105 11.90 15.42 -28.72
CA GLU A 105 10.79 16.06 -29.42
C GLU A 105 10.85 17.60 -29.34
N PHE A 106 11.24 18.17 -28.20
CA PHE A 106 11.51 19.62 -28.09
C PHE A 106 12.55 20.09 -29.11
N VAL A 107 13.65 19.33 -29.24
CA VAL A 107 14.71 19.65 -30.21
C VAL A 107 14.22 19.48 -31.64
N LYS A 108 13.43 18.43 -31.94
CA LYS A 108 12.81 18.27 -33.27
C LYS A 108 11.86 19.40 -33.63
N LEU A 109 11.24 20.05 -32.65
CA LEU A 109 10.38 21.22 -32.81
C LEU A 109 11.15 22.56 -32.80
N GLY A 110 12.48 22.50 -32.80
CA GLY A 110 13.35 23.66 -33.00
C GLY A 110 13.63 24.44 -31.72
N TYR A 111 13.21 23.93 -30.55
CA TYR A 111 13.48 24.53 -29.25
C TYR A 111 14.87 24.14 -28.73
N SER A 112 15.38 24.96 -27.80
CA SER A 112 16.72 24.80 -27.20
C SER A 112 16.91 23.44 -26.53
N ASP A 113 18.09 22.83 -26.71
CA ASP A 113 18.52 21.63 -26.00
C ASP A 113 19.05 21.91 -24.59
N LYS A 114 19.18 23.19 -24.22
CA LYS A 114 19.70 23.69 -22.93
C LYS A 114 18.64 23.79 -21.83
N LEU A 115 17.38 23.45 -22.13
CA LEU A 115 16.34 23.41 -21.12
C LEU A 115 16.68 22.38 -20.04
N ASN A 116 16.42 22.73 -18.77
CA ASN A 116 16.55 21.79 -17.68
C ASN A 116 15.34 20.85 -17.64
N PHE A 117 15.41 19.75 -18.39
CA PHE A 117 14.36 18.73 -18.43
C PHE A 117 14.17 17.99 -17.09
N ASP A 118 15.10 18.13 -16.14
CA ASP A 118 14.95 17.53 -14.81
C ASP A 118 13.96 18.28 -13.92
N SER A 119 13.78 19.59 -14.16
CA SER A 119 12.81 20.43 -13.46
C SER A 119 11.43 20.48 -14.13
N ILE A 120 11.24 19.81 -15.27
CA ILE A 120 9.97 19.82 -15.98
C ILE A 120 9.01 18.80 -15.35
N ASP A 121 7.82 19.26 -14.96
CA ASP A 121 6.73 18.39 -14.53
C ASP A 121 6.13 17.68 -15.76
N LEU A 122 6.35 16.36 -15.84
CA LEU A 122 5.87 15.53 -16.93
C LEU A 122 4.33 15.45 -16.97
N ASN A 123 3.63 15.73 -15.87
CA ASN A 123 2.16 15.71 -15.84
C ASN A 123 1.52 16.83 -16.66
N LEU A 124 2.29 17.86 -17.03
CA LEU A 124 1.84 18.95 -17.89
C LEU A 124 1.80 18.55 -19.37
N PHE A 125 2.30 17.36 -19.71
CA PHE A 125 2.43 16.91 -21.09
C PHE A 125 1.44 15.81 -21.42
N ASP A 126 0.62 16.04 -22.45
CA ASP A 126 -0.14 14.99 -23.08
C ASP A 126 0.77 14.20 -24.04
N PHE A 127 1.26 13.05 -23.56
CA PHE A 127 2.11 12.16 -24.35
C PHE A 127 1.39 11.50 -25.54
N SER A 128 0.05 11.53 -25.58
CA SER A 128 -0.70 11.11 -26.78
C SER A 128 -0.65 12.15 -27.90
N ASN A 129 -0.40 13.42 -27.56
CA ASN A 129 -0.29 14.53 -28.49
C ASN A 129 0.89 15.46 -28.15
N LEU A 130 2.08 14.84 -28.09
CA LEU A 130 3.29 15.45 -27.56
C LEU A 130 3.65 16.78 -28.25
N GLN A 131 3.52 16.85 -29.58
CA GLN A 131 3.85 18.06 -30.34
C GLN A 131 2.99 19.28 -29.95
N LYS A 132 1.67 19.09 -29.83
CA LYS A 132 0.77 20.18 -29.39
C LYS A 132 1.02 20.56 -27.94
N SER A 133 1.26 19.58 -27.09
CA SER A 133 1.54 19.80 -25.67
C SER A 133 2.84 20.57 -25.47
N ILE A 134 3.91 20.22 -26.20
CA ILE A 134 5.18 20.94 -26.21
C ILE A 134 4.99 22.38 -26.67
N SER A 135 4.26 22.58 -27.76
CA SER A 135 4.00 23.93 -28.30
C SER A 135 3.21 24.80 -27.32
N SER A 136 2.25 24.21 -26.60
CA SER A 136 1.47 24.90 -25.57
C SER A 136 2.35 25.26 -24.37
N TYR A 137 3.12 24.29 -23.86
CA TYR A 137 4.08 24.52 -22.79
C TYR A 137 5.11 25.60 -23.13
N ALA A 138 5.64 25.58 -24.36
CA ALA A 138 6.59 26.57 -24.83
C ALA A 138 5.97 27.98 -24.86
N LYS A 139 4.72 28.10 -25.32
CA LYS A 139 3.99 29.37 -25.31
C LYS A 139 3.77 29.88 -23.88
N ASP A 140 3.33 29.03 -22.97
CA ASP A 140 3.04 29.39 -21.58
C ASP A 140 4.30 29.79 -20.81
N ASN A 141 5.45 29.21 -21.16
CA ASN A 141 6.76 29.52 -20.57
C ASN A 141 7.58 30.52 -21.40
N SER A 142 6.99 31.17 -22.40
CA SER A 142 7.66 32.15 -23.27
C SER A 142 8.96 31.64 -23.92
N LEU A 143 9.00 30.35 -24.27
CA LEU A 143 10.12 29.72 -24.97
C LEU A 143 9.98 29.97 -26.48
N ALA A 144 10.99 30.61 -27.07
CA ALA A 144 11.08 30.79 -28.52
C ALA A 144 11.88 29.65 -29.17
N PRO A 145 11.50 29.18 -30.38
CA PRO A 145 12.34 28.26 -31.14
C PRO A 145 13.69 28.91 -31.49
N GLU A 146 14.78 28.19 -31.27
CA GLU A 146 16.14 28.63 -31.67
C GLU A 146 16.41 28.38 -33.15
N LYS A 147 15.69 27.42 -33.76
CA LYS A 147 15.76 27.12 -35.20
C LYS A 147 14.37 27.19 -35.81
N ILE A 148 14.24 27.94 -36.89
CA ILE A 148 13.07 27.85 -37.78
C ILE A 148 13.19 26.50 -38.48
N ILE A 149 12.27 25.59 -38.21
CA ILE A 149 12.16 24.36 -39.00
C ILE A 149 11.53 24.77 -40.32
N GLU A 150 12.30 24.68 -41.40
CA GLU A 150 11.72 24.85 -42.73
C GLU A 150 10.63 23.79 -42.90
N PRO A 151 9.42 24.17 -43.35
CA PRO A 151 8.38 23.19 -43.62
C PRO A 151 8.95 22.16 -44.60
N ASN A 152 8.78 20.88 -44.29
CA ASN A 152 9.12 19.81 -45.24
C ASN A 152 8.54 20.20 -46.59
N ASN A 153 9.41 20.35 -47.60
CA ASN A 153 8.96 20.55 -48.98
C ASN A 153 7.88 19.51 -49.24
N ILE A 154 6.67 19.96 -49.57
CA ILE A 154 5.63 19.09 -50.07
C ILE A 154 6.19 18.58 -51.39
N VAL A 155 6.77 17.38 -51.38
CA VAL A 155 7.06 16.66 -52.60
C VAL A 155 5.68 16.36 -53.17
N ALA A 156 5.32 17.06 -54.24
CA ALA A 156 4.13 16.71 -55.00
C ALA A 156 4.21 15.19 -55.27
N GLN A 157 3.22 14.43 -54.82
CA GLN A 157 3.03 13.10 -55.34
C GLN A 157 2.74 13.27 -56.83
N GLU A 158 3.77 13.14 -57.66
CA GLU A 158 3.61 12.87 -59.08
C GLU A 158 3.04 11.47 -59.21
N ASP A 159 1.73 11.35 -59.04
CA ASP A 159 0.91 10.28 -59.62
C ASP A 159 -0.57 10.67 -59.52
N PHE A 160 -0.93 11.80 -60.14
CA PHE A 160 -2.27 11.96 -60.69
C PHE A 160 -2.12 12.06 -62.20
N LYS A 161 -2.22 10.90 -62.87
CA LYS A 161 -2.46 10.86 -64.31
C LYS A 161 -3.70 11.70 -64.58
N SER A 162 -3.48 12.80 -65.29
CA SER A 162 -4.49 13.68 -65.87
C SER A 162 -5.56 12.85 -66.58
N ASN A 163 -6.70 12.66 -65.94
CA ASN A 163 -7.96 12.49 -66.65
C ASN A 163 -8.65 13.86 -66.61
N THR A 164 -8.64 14.48 -67.78
CA THR A 164 -9.39 15.66 -68.19
C THR A 164 -10.77 15.74 -67.54
N PHE A 165 -10.91 16.63 -66.55
CA PHE A 165 -12.21 17.18 -66.18
C PHE A 165 -12.41 18.49 -66.96
N ASN A 166 -12.82 18.35 -68.22
CA ASN A 166 -13.43 19.44 -68.96
C ASN A 166 -14.78 19.75 -68.30
N ASN A 167 -14.83 20.74 -67.40
CA ASN A 167 -15.99 21.56 -67.00
C ASN A 167 -15.94 22.01 -65.54
N VAL A 168 -14.92 22.76 -65.14
CA VAL A 168 -14.99 23.54 -63.89
C VAL A 168 -14.75 25.00 -64.23
N GLN A 169 -15.83 25.78 -64.25
CA GLN A 169 -15.77 27.24 -64.37
C GLN A 169 -15.19 27.81 -63.08
N ALA A 170 -14.15 28.64 -63.21
CA ALA A 170 -13.63 29.43 -62.10
C ALA A 170 -14.64 30.54 -61.75
N PHE A 171 -15.04 30.61 -60.48
CA PHE A 171 -15.84 31.71 -59.98
C PHE A 171 -14.94 32.92 -59.70
N GLU A 172 -15.05 33.98 -60.52
CA GLU A 172 -14.51 35.30 -60.19
C GLU A 172 -15.50 36.03 -59.25
N ILE A 173 -15.14 36.17 -57.98
CA ILE A 173 -15.84 37.06 -57.06
C ILE A 173 -15.25 38.46 -57.21
N GLY A 174 -15.82 39.25 -58.11
CA GLY A 174 -15.50 40.66 -58.29
C GLY A 174 -16.05 41.52 -57.15
N ALA A 175 -15.17 42.21 -56.42
CA ALA A 175 -15.54 43.23 -55.45
C ALA A 175 -16.03 44.50 -56.19
N LYS A 176 -17.34 44.72 -56.21
CA LYS A 176 -17.96 45.94 -56.75
C LYS A 176 -17.72 47.09 -55.76
N ARG A 177 -16.84 48.04 -56.09
CA ARG A 177 -16.78 49.34 -55.40
C ARG A 177 -17.73 50.32 -56.10
N SER A 178 -18.74 50.76 -55.37
CA SER A 178 -19.67 51.82 -55.78
C SER A 178 -19.14 53.19 -55.35
N LYS A 179 -18.93 54.09 -56.31
CA LYS A 179 -19.49 55.46 -56.38
C LYS A 179 -19.16 56.07 -57.74
#